data_AF-A0A3C1S9N2-F1
#
_entry.id   AF-A0A3C1S9N2-F1
#
_cell.length_a   1.000
_cell.length_b   1.000
_cell.length_c   1.000
_cell.angle_alpha   90.00
_cell.angle_beta   90.00
_cell.angle_gamma   90.00
#
_symmetry.space_group_name_H-M   'P 1'
#
loop_
_entity.id
_entity.type
_entity.pdbx_description
1 polymer ?
#
loop_
_entity_poly.entity_id
_entity_poly.type
_entity_poly.pdbx_seq_one_letter_code
_entity_poly.pdbx_strand_id
1 'polypeptide(L)'
;MIESFFPMLNLKGRSLLPIIQGGMGIGISAHSLAGAVAKEGAVGTIASVELRRLHPDIMERTRNCRDHDKLAASNLEALDREIKAARDICDTAGFIAVNVMKALKHYADLVRQACISGANAIIMGAGLPFDLPDLVRDFDDVALIPILSEERGVRAVLKKWMRKNRLPDAIVIEHPRYAGGHLGATRMEEVNDSKFDFSHVFEAI
;
A
#
# COMPACT_ATOMS: atom_id res chain seq x y z
N MET A 1 1.78 7.70 -24.80
CA MET A 1 0.91 7.61 -23.60
C MET A 1 -0.17 6.59 -23.92
N ILE A 2 -0.39 5.61 -23.06
CA ILE A 2 -1.42 4.59 -23.28
C ILE A 2 -2.80 5.27 -23.24
N GLU A 3 -3.65 5.00 -24.21
CA GLU A 3 -5.04 5.49 -24.21
C GLU A 3 -5.92 4.57 -23.34
N SER A 4 -6.74 5.17 -22.47
CA SER A 4 -7.67 4.44 -21.60
C SER A 4 -9.09 4.56 -22.13
N PHE A 5 -9.80 3.44 -22.25
CA PHE A 5 -11.25 3.41 -22.48
C PHE A 5 -12.07 3.79 -21.25
N PHE A 6 -11.47 3.68 -20.06
CA PHE A 6 -12.11 4.02 -18.79
C PHE A 6 -11.73 5.44 -18.34
N PRO A 7 -12.59 6.11 -17.53
CA PRO A 7 -12.25 7.39 -16.93
C PRO A 7 -10.90 7.32 -16.20
N MET A 8 -10.10 8.38 -16.36
CA MET A 8 -8.80 8.47 -15.68
C MET A 8 -8.99 8.51 -14.16
N LEU A 9 -8.10 7.83 -13.45
CA LEU A 9 -8.05 7.86 -11.99
C LEU A 9 -7.41 9.17 -11.53
N ASN A 10 -8.13 9.95 -10.72
CA ASN A 10 -7.61 11.19 -10.15
C ASN A 10 -7.23 10.98 -8.69
N LEU A 11 -5.94 11.07 -8.37
CA LEU A 11 -5.41 10.95 -7.01
C LEU A 11 -4.50 12.13 -6.71
N LYS A 12 -4.80 12.90 -5.65
CA LYS A 12 -3.99 14.06 -5.22
C LYS A 12 -3.62 15.01 -6.36
N GLY A 13 -4.58 15.33 -7.22
CA GLY A 13 -4.39 16.23 -8.36
C GLY A 13 -3.62 15.63 -9.55
N ARG A 14 -3.24 14.35 -9.50
CA ARG A 14 -2.64 13.64 -10.63
C ARG A 14 -3.67 12.81 -11.37
N SER A 15 -3.66 12.90 -12.70
CA SER A 15 -4.47 12.07 -13.59
C SER A 15 -3.67 10.86 -14.06
N LEU A 16 -4.15 9.66 -13.75
CA LEU A 16 -3.45 8.39 -13.91
C LEU A 16 -4.30 7.42 -14.72
N LEU A 17 -3.67 6.45 -15.38
CA LEU A 17 -4.39 5.31 -15.90
C LEU A 17 -5.14 4.63 -14.75
N PRO A 18 -6.38 4.14 -14.96
CA PRO A 18 -7.19 3.52 -13.92
C PRO A 18 -6.73 2.09 -13.61
N ILE A 19 -5.42 1.93 -13.40
CA ILE A 19 -4.74 0.68 -13.09
C ILE A 19 -3.85 0.94 -11.87
N ILE A 20 -4.05 0.11 -10.84
CA ILE A 20 -3.18 0.04 -9.68
C ILE A 20 -2.57 -1.35 -9.64
N GLN A 21 -1.25 -1.46 -9.79
CA GLN A 21 -0.55 -2.74 -9.62
C GLN A 21 -0.60 -3.14 -8.14
N GLY A 22 -1.07 -4.35 -7.83
CA GLY A 22 -1.17 -4.83 -6.44
C GLY A 22 0.19 -5.11 -5.80
N GLY A 23 0.41 -4.69 -4.55
CA GLY A 23 1.68 -4.85 -3.84
C GLY A 23 1.85 -6.22 -3.16
N MET A 24 2.59 -7.14 -3.79
CA MET A 24 2.79 -8.51 -3.32
C MET A 24 4.15 -8.69 -2.60
N GLY A 25 4.09 -9.09 -1.32
CA GLY A 25 5.25 -9.24 -0.43
C GLY A 25 6.18 -10.44 -0.67
N ILE A 26 6.06 -11.11 -1.81
CA ILE A 26 6.89 -12.28 -2.17
C ILE A 26 8.18 -11.87 -2.91
N GLY A 27 8.51 -10.58 -2.95
CA GLY A 27 9.71 -10.04 -3.61
C GLY A 27 9.52 -9.69 -5.10
N ILE A 28 8.28 -9.73 -5.61
CA ILE A 28 7.98 -9.34 -7.00
C ILE A 28 7.65 -7.85 -7.11
N SER A 29 6.92 -7.30 -6.14
CA SER A 29 6.50 -5.89 -6.12
C SER A 29 7.59 -5.00 -5.52
N ALA A 30 8.71 -4.91 -6.23
CA ALA A 30 9.89 -4.11 -5.94
C ALA A 30 10.05 -2.97 -6.97
N HIS A 31 11.17 -2.25 -6.92
CA HIS A 31 11.43 -1.06 -7.71
C HIS A 31 11.26 -1.27 -9.22
N SER A 32 11.72 -2.41 -9.74
CA SER A 32 11.70 -2.69 -11.19
C SER A 32 10.26 -2.75 -11.73
N LEU A 33 9.39 -3.52 -11.09
CA LEU A 33 7.98 -3.62 -11.48
C LEU A 33 7.22 -2.32 -11.19
N ALA A 34 7.35 -1.78 -9.97
CA ALA A 34 6.62 -0.59 -9.57
C ALA A 34 7.03 0.64 -10.43
N GLY A 35 8.33 0.80 -10.67
CA GLY A 35 8.87 1.86 -11.52
C GLY A 35 8.39 1.71 -12.98
N ALA A 36 8.43 0.51 -13.55
CA ALA A 36 7.95 0.29 -14.92
C ALA A 36 6.45 0.62 -15.06
N VAL A 37 5.62 0.18 -14.13
CA VAL A 37 4.17 0.49 -14.12
C VAL A 37 3.94 2.00 -13.99
N ALA A 38 4.65 2.65 -13.07
CA ALA A 38 4.54 4.09 -12.86
C ALA A 38 4.99 4.91 -14.09
N LYS A 39 6.01 4.43 -14.81
CA LYS A 39 6.50 5.04 -16.05
C LYS A 39 5.44 5.04 -17.16
N GLU A 40 4.62 4.00 -17.22
CA GLU A 40 3.51 3.90 -18.16
C GLU A 40 2.28 4.76 -17.76
N GLY A 41 2.33 5.46 -16.62
CA GLY A 41 1.29 6.38 -16.16
C GLY A 41 0.22 5.75 -15.27
N ALA A 42 0.41 4.50 -14.84
CA ALA A 42 -0.42 3.81 -13.84
C ALA A 42 0.17 3.96 -12.42
N VAL A 43 -0.50 3.42 -11.40
CA VAL A 43 0.05 3.38 -10.03
C VAL A 43 0.94 2.15 -9.86
N GLY A 44 2.24 2.39 -9.71
CA GLY A 44 3.22 1.36 -9.34
C GLY A 44 3.28 1.20 -7.82
N THR A 45 3.16 -0.03 -7.31
CA THR A 45 3.09 -0.29 -5.86
C THR A 45 4.24 -1.17 -5.39
N ILE A 46 5.05 -0.64 -4.49
CA ILE A 46 6.10 -1.39 -3.78
C ILE A 46 5.51 -2.08 -2.55
N ALA A 47 5.79 -3.37 -2.35
CA ALA A 47 5.45 -4.07 -1.11
C ALA A 47 6.56 -3.88 -0.08
N SER A 48 6.25 -3.25 1.06
CA SER A 48 7.26 -2.86 2.06
C SER A 48 7.85 -4.01 2.89
N VAL A 49 7.27 -5.21 2.81
CA VAL A 49 7.66 -6.35 3.66
C VAL A 49 8.92 -7.04 3.16
N GLU A 50 9.92 -7.18 4.04
CA GLU A 50 11.14 -7.99 3.84
C GLU A 50 11.97 -7.64 2.57
N LEU A 51 11.87 -6.40 2.07
CA LEU A 51 12.65 -5.86 0.95
C LEU A 51 14.16 -6.02 1.12
N ARG A 52 14.67 -6.02 2.36
CA ARG A 52 16.09 -6.32 2.65
C ARG A 52 16.60 -7.59 1.97
N ARG A 53 15.73 -8.57 1.67
CA ARG A 53 16.09 -9.82 0.98
C ARG A 53 16.50 -9.63 -0.48
N LEU A 54 16.11 -8.51 -1.09
CA LEU A 54 16.45 -8.17 -2.47
C LEU A 54 17.82 -7.48 -2.59
N HIS A 55 18.45 -7.12 -1.47
CA HIS A 55 19.74 -6.43 -1.45
C HIS A 55 20.83 -7.35 -0.85
N PRO A 56 21.76 -7.86 -1.69
CA PRO A 56 22.81 -8.77 -1.24
C PRO A 56 23.68 -8.22 -0.11
N ASP A 57 24.02 -6.93 -0.15
CA ASP A 57 24.83 -6.26 0.87
C ASP A 57 24.08 -6.17 2.22
N ILE A 58 22.78 -5.90 2.20
CA ILE A 58 21.95 -5.88 3.42
C ILE A 58 21.81 -7.31 3.96
N MET A 59 21.61 -8.30 3.09
CA MET A 59 21.52 -9.71 3.46
C MET A 59 22.81 -10.23 4.08
N GLU A 60 23.97 -9.80 3.58
CA GLU A 60 25.25 -10.17 4.15
C GLU A 60 25.43 -9.58 5.56
N ARG A 61 25.15 -8.29 5.74
CA ARG A 61 25.21 -7.60 7.04
C ARG A 61 24.22 -8.16 8.07
N THR A 62 23.09 -8.69 7.61
CA THR A 62 22.02 -9.25 8.47
C THR A 62 22.05 -10.77 8.57
N ARG A 63 23.08 -11.42 8.01
CA ARG A 63 23.22 -12.88 8.03
C ARG A 63 23.20 -13.40 9.47
N ASN A 64 22.33 -14.37 9.75
CA ASN A 64 22.12 -14.96 11.08
C ASN A 64 21.72 -13.96 12.19
N CYS A 65 21.34 -12.72 11.83
CA CYS A 65 20.83 -11.76 12.80
C CYS A 65 19.47 -12.22 13.33
N ARG A 66 19.32 -12.23 14.66
CA ARG A 66 18.05 -12.55 15.36
C ARG A 66 17.43 -11.32 16.05
N ASP A 67 18.12 -10.18 15.96
CA ASP A 67 17.67 -8.92 16.52
C ASP A 67 16.61 -8.31 15.58
N HIS A 68 15.35 -8.38 16.02
CA HIS A 68 14.22 -7.92 15.22
C HIS A 68 14.28 -6.42 14.91
N ASP A 69 14.81 -5.59 15.81
CA ASP A 69 14.85 -4.15 15.60
C ASP A 69 15.94 -3.80 14.58
N LYS A 70 17.08 -4.51 14.60
CA LYS A 70 18.11 -4.39 13.53
C LYS A 70 17.60 -4.87 12.17
N LEU A 71 16.85 -5.96 12.13
CA LEU A 71 16.23 -6.45 10.90
C LEU A 71 15.20 -5.45 10.37
N ALA A 72 14.39 -4.85 11.24
CA ALA A 72 13.44 -3.82 10.87
C ALA A 72 14.16 -2.59 10.30
N ALA A 73 15.19 -2.07 10.98
CA ALA A 73 15.99 -0.94 10.49
C ALA A 73 16.63 -1.23 9.13
N SER A 74 17.16 -2.44 8.93
CA SER A 74 17.72 -2.88 7.65
C SER A 74 16.66 -2.95 6.54
N ASN A 75 15.42 -3.28 6.89
CA ASN A 75 14.30 -3.27 5.95
C ASN A 75 13.84 -1.85 5.61
N LEU A 76 13.94 -0.89 6.54
CA LEU A 76 13.69 0.53 6.25
C LEU A 76 14.73 1.10 5.28
N GLU A 77 15.99 0.73 5.46
CA GLU A 77 17.06 1.07 4.51
C GLU A 77 16.75 0.50 3.10
N ALA A 78 16.32 -0.76 3.02
CA ALA A 78 15.91 -1.36 1.77
C ALA A 78 14.71 -0.63 1.13
N LEU A 79 13.70 -0.27 1.94
CA LEU A 79 12.53 0.46 1.45
C LEU A 79 12.91 1.81 0.84
N ASP A 80 13.82 2.56 1.46
CA ASP A 80 14.35 3.81 0.91
C ASP A 80 15.01 3.60 -0.46
N ARG A 81 15.91 2.61 -0.55
CA ARG A 81 16.59 2.26 -1.81
C ARG A 81 15.61 1.87 -2.91
N GLU A 82 14.61 1.07 -2.59
CA GLU A 82 13.61 0.58 -3.54
C GLU A 82 12.71 1.71 -4.05
N ILE A 83 12.27 2.63 -3.19
CA ILE A 83 11.47 3.79 -3.63
C ILE A 83 12.31 4.71 -4.52
N LYS A 84 13.57 4.96 -4.17
CA LYS A 84 14.48 5.79 -4.99
C LYS A 84 14.77 5.14 -6.34
N ALA A 85 15.07 3.84 -6.37
CA ALA A 85 15.29 3.12 -7.62
C ALA A 85 14.04 3.10 -8.51
N ALA A 86 12.83 2.98 -7.92
CA ALA A 86 11.59 3.07 -8.66
C ALA A 86 11.39 4.47 -9.25
N ARG A 87 11.78 5.50 -8.50
CA ARG A 87 11.75 6.90 -8.95
C ARG A 87 12.72 7.15 -10.09
N ASP A 88 13.91 6.56 -10.06
CA ASP A 88 14.88 6.65 -11.16
C ASP A 88 14.36 6.02 -12.47
N ILE A 89 13.46 5.04 -12.38
CA ILE A 89 12.85 4.40 -13.55
C ILE A 89 11.73 5.25 -14.15
N CYS A 90 10.89 5.88 -13.32
CA CYS A 90 9.65 6.55 -13.72
C CYS A 90 9.70 8.08 -13.69
N ASP A 91 10.84 8.66 -13.32
CA ASP A 91 11.05 10.09 -13.09
C ASP A 91 10.05 10.69 -12.07
N THR A 92 10.06 12.03 -11.94
CA THR A 92 9.18 12.75 -11.01
C THR A 92 7.69 12.69 -11.40
N ALA A 93 7.41 12.34 -12.66
CA ALA A 93 6.06 12.19 -13.20
C ALA A 93 5.37 10.90 -12.73
N GLY A 94 6.11 9.80 -12.56
CA GLY A 94 5.53 8.51 -12.15
C GLY A 94 4.86 8.56 -10.78
N PHE A 95 3.85 7.70 -10.57
CA PHE A 95 3.11 7.61 -9.32
C PHE A 95 3.47 6.32 -8.56
N ILE A 96 4.19 6.47 -7.45
CA ILE A 96 4.66 5.35 -6.62
C ILE A 96 3.84 5.25 -5.34
N ALA A 97 3.16 4.13 -5.15
CA ALA A 97 2.51 3.76 -3.91
C ALA A 97 3.38 2.76 -3.13
N VAL A 98 3.19 2.71 -1.81
CA VAL A 98 3.80 1.70 -0.95
C VAL A 98 2.70 0.95 -0.19
N ASN A 99 2.65 -0.36 -0.38
CA ASN A 99 1.79 -1.25 0.40
C ASN A 99 2.44 -1.55 1.76
N VAL A 100 1.75 -1.22 2.84
CA VAL A 100 2.18 -1.49 4.23
C VAL A 100 1.09 -2.29 4.94
N MET A 101 1.47 -3.43 5.52
CA MET A 101 0.54 -4.25 6.29
C MET A 101 0.40 -3.72 7.73
N LYS A 102 -0.83 -3.45 8.16
CA LYS A 102 -1.12 -2.96 9.53
C LYS A 102 -0.73 -3.96 10.63
N ALA A 103 -0.70 -5.25 10.30
CA ALA A 103 -0.36 -6.34 11.21
C ALA A 103 1.14 -6.43 11.59
N LEU A 104 2.03 -5.74 10.87
CA LEU A 104 3.46 -5.77 11.18
C LEU A 104 3.78 -4.94 12.42
N LYS A 105 4.68 -5.42 13.31
CA LYS A 105 5.07 -4.68 14.54
C LYS A 105 5.56 -3.25 14.25
N HIS A 106 6.37 -3.08 13.21
CA HIS A 106 7.03 -1.83 12.84
C HIS A 106 6.33 -1.09 11.66
N TYR A 107 5.02 -1.29 11.47
CA TYR A 107 4.29 -0.66 10.36
C TYR A 107 4.38 0.87 10.36
N ALA A 108 4.38 1.50 11.55
CA ALA A 108 4.48 2.96 11.67
C ALA A 108 5.81 3.49 11.12
N ASP A 109 6.91 2.77 11.36
CA ASP A 109 8.24 3.11 10.84
C ASP A 109 8.28 2.95 9.32
N LEU A 110 7.65 1.90 8.78
CA LEU A 110 7.53 1.69 7.33
C LEU A 110 6.73 2.80 6.65
N VAL A 111 5.60 3.23 7.24
CA VAL A 111 4.80 4.34 6.73
C VAL A 111 5.64 5.63 6.70
N ARG A 112 6.29 5.97 7.81
CA ARG A 112 7.12 7.18 7.88
C ARG A 112 8.28 7.13 6.88
N GLN A 113 9.01 6.03 6.81
CA GLN A 113 10.10 5.87 5.87
C GLN A 113 9.62 5.99 4.42
N ALA A 114 8.49 5.37 4.06
CA ALA A 114 7.91 5.49 2.73
C ALA A 114 7.61 6.94 2.36
N CYS A 115 7.01 7.70 3.28
CA CYS A 115 6.73 9.12 3.07
C CYS A 115 8.01 9.94 2.89
N ILE A 116 9.01 9.77 3.77
CA ILE A 116 10.31 10.44 3.69
C ILE A 116 11.03 10.12 2.37
N SER A 117 10.92 8.88 1.90
CA SER A 117 11.57 8.42 0.67
C SER A 117 10.88 8.91 -0.61
N GLY A 118 9.72 9.56 -0.50
CA GLY A 118 9.01 10.16 -1.63
C GLY A 118 7.91 9.29 -2.27
N ALA A 119 7.27 8.41 -1.49
CA ALA A 119 6.05 7.74 -1.91
C ALA A 119 4.91 8.75 -2.15
N ASN A 120 4.13 8.55 -3.21
CA ASN A 120 2.94 9.34 -3.52
C ASN A 120 1.69 8.84 -2.78
N ALA A 121 1.66 7.56 -2.40
CA ALA A 121 0.55 6.98 -1.66
C ALA A 121 1.00 5.90 -0.67
N ILE A 122 0.24 5.76 0.41
CA ILE A 122 0.28 4.59 1.28
C ILE A 122 -0.99 3.78 1.04
N ILE A 123 -0.80 2.53 0.61
CA ILE A 123 -1.86 1.54 0.54
C ILE A 123 -1.73 0.65 1.78
N MET A 124 -2.81 0.49 2.56
CA MET A 124 -2.73 -0.25 3.83
C MET A 124 -3.85 -1.28 3.98
N GLY A 125 -3.46 -2.55 4.09
CA GLY A 125 -4.35 -3.67 4.41
C GLY A 125 -3.94 -4.41 5.68
N ALA A 126 -4.43 -5.65 5.83
CA ALA A 126 -4.15 -6.53 6.97
C ALA A 126 -4.53 -5.93 8.35
N GLY A 127 -5.66 -5.21 8.40
CA GLY A 127 -6.19 -4.58 9.61
C GLY A 127 -6.80 -3.21 9.32
N LEU A 128 -7.54 -2.65 10.29
CA LEU A 128 -8.17 -1.33 10.15
C LEU A 128 -7.17 -0.20 10.44
N PRO A 129 -6.89 0.70 9.48
CA PRO A 129 -5.83 1.70 9.58
C PRO A 129 -6.29 2.99 10.29
N PHE A 130 -6.83 2.88 11.50
CA PHE A 130 -7.43 4.02 12.21
C PHE A 130 -6.47 5.16 12.55
N ASP A 131 -5.19 4.84 12.70
CA ASP A 131 -4.10 5.73 13.07
C ASP A 131 -3.28 6.23 11.88
N LEU A 132 -3.51 5.68 10.67
CA LEU A 132 -2.75 6.06 9.48
C LEU A 132 -2.76 7.58 9.20
N PRO A 133 -3.89 8.32 9.32
CA PRO A 133 -3.86 9.77 9.18
C PRO A 133 -2.93 10.48 10.17
N ASP A 134 -2.75 9.93 11.38
CA ASP A 134 -1.87 10.52 12.39
C ASP A 134 -0.39 10.32 12.08
N LEU A 135 -0.06 9.21 11.40
CA LEU A 135 1.30 8.82 11.02
C LEU A 135 1.86 9.67 9.87
N VAL A 136 0.98 10.22 9.04
CA VAL A 136 1.35 10.99 7.84
C VAL A 136 1.06 12.49 7.96
N ARG A 137 0.83 13.01 9.17
CA ARG A 137 0.45 14.43 9.38
C ARG A 137 1.43 15.45 8.81
N ASP A 138 2.69 15.07 8.67
CA ASP A 138 3.75 15.92 8.10
C ASP A 138 3.86 15.77 6.56
N PHE A 139 2.96 15.01 5.94
CA PHE A 139 3.01 14.59 4.53
C PHE A 139 1.63 14.68 3.85
N ASP A 140 1.06 15.88 3.80
CA ASP A 140 -0.31 16.13 3.32
C ASP A 140 -0.58 15.70 1.86
N ASP A 141 0.46 15.71 1.03
CA ASP A 141 0.43 15.33 -0.38
C ASP A 141 0.39 13.81 -0.60
N VAL A 142 0.61 13.02 0.45
CA VAL A 142 0.53 11.56 0.36
C VAL A 142 -0.93 11.12 0.36
N ALA A 143 -1.31 10.36 -0.66
CA ALA A 143 -2.63 9.73 -0.74
C ALA A 143 -2.73 8.55 0.24
N LEU A 144 -3.86 8.43 0.92
CA LEU A 144 -4.12 7.36 1.89
C LEU A 144 -5.22 6.44 1.36
N ILE A 145 -4.87 5.16 1.15
CA ILE A 145 -5.71 4.19 0.45
C ILE A 145 -5.83 2.91 1.31
N PRO A 146 -6.84 2.80 2.19
CA PRO A 146 -7.10 1.57 2.92
C PRO A 146 -7.59 0.46 1.98
N ILE A 147 -7.16 -0.77 2.25
CA ILE A 147 -7.72 -2.01 1.68
C ILE A 147 -8.75 -2.57 2.67
N LEU A 148 -9.99 -2.76 2.22
CA LEU A 148 -11.11 -3.17 3.05
C LEU A 148 -11.93 -4.25 2.32
N SER A 149 -12.51 -5.19 3.07
CA SER A 149 -13.26 -6.31 2.49
C SER A 149 -14.76 -6.28 2.77
N GLU A 150 -15.21 -5.59 3.82
CA GLU A 150 -16.62 -5.62 4.25
C GLU A 150 -17.15 -4.23 4.63
N GLU A 151 -18.47 -4.08 4.57
CA GLU A 151 -19.22 -2.86 4.86
C GLU A 151 -18.86 -2.25 6.23
N ARG A 152 -18.81 -3.10 7.28
CA ARG A 152 -18.53 -2.65 8.65
C ARG A 152 -17.14 -2.01 8.77
N GLY A 153 -16.15 -2.59 8.10
CA GLY A 153 -14.78 -2.05 8.04
C GLY A 153 -14.74 -0.68 7.36
N VAL A 154 -15.43 -0.54 6.22
CA VAL A 154 -15.56 0.73 5.49
C VAL A 154 -16.18 1.81 6.36
N ARG A 155 -17.36 1.55 6.95
CA ARG A 155 -18.03 2.52 7.83
C ARG A 155 -17.16 2.91 9.03
N ALA A 156 -16.45 1.95 9.63
CA ALA A 156 -15.60 2.21 10.77
C ALA A 156 -14.42 3.13 10.42
N VAL A 157 -13.74 2.88 9.30
CA VAL A 157 -12.62 3.70 8.82
C VAL A 157 -13.08 5.10 8.47
N LEU A 158 -14.14 5.24 7.65
CA LEU A 158 -14.69 6.54 7.28
C LEU A 158 -15.09 7.36 8.51
N LYS A 159 -15.87 6.78 9.42
CA LYS A 159 -16.29 7.45 10.66
C LYS A 159 -15.11 7.89 11.53
N LYS A 160 -14.05 7.06 11.63
CA LYS A 160 -12.88 7.39 12.45
C LYS A 160 -12.04 8.49 11.81
N TRP A 161 -11.83 8.45 10.49
CA TRP A 161 -11.01 9.42 9.77
C TRP A 161 -11.74 10.77 9.63
N MET A 162 -13.05 10.78 9.42
CA MET A 162 -13.85 12.03 9.40
C MET A 162 -13.69 12.84 10.70
N ARG A 163 -13.65 12.17 11.86
CA ARG A 163 -13.37 12.85 13.14
C ARG A 163 -11.96 13.45 13.24
N LYS A 164 -11.04 13.00 12.39
CA LYS A 164 -9.69 13.54 12.22
C LYS A 164 -9.60 14.55 11.09
N ASN A 165 -10.74 14.98 10.53
CA ASN A 165 -10.83 15.88 9.38
C ASN A 165 -10.06 15.36 8.14
N ARG A 166 -10.04 14.04 7.94
CA ARG A 166 -9.44 13.40 6.77
C ARG A 166 -10.39 12.34 6.22
N LEU A 167 -10.39 12.16 4.91
CA LEU A 167 -11.02 11.02 4.26
C LEU A 167 -9.95 10.23 3.49
N PRO A 168 -10.17 8.92 3.24
CA PRO A 168 -9.39 8.20 2.25
C PRO A 168 -9.41 8.90 0.90
N ASP A 169 -8.27 8.93 0.23
CA ASP A 169 -8.17 9.47 -1.13
C ASP A 169 -8.73 8.46 -2.16
N ALA A 170 -8.72 7.17 -1.81
CA ALA A 170 -9.44 6.09 -2.46
C ALA A 170 -9.63 4.94 -1.46
N ILE A 171 -10.45 3.95 -1.77
CA ILE A 171 -10.55 2.69 -1.01
C ILE A 171 -10.38 1.55 -2.00
N VAL A 172 -9.52 0.59 -1.68
CA VAL A 172 -9.42 -0.69 -2.40
C VAL A 172 -10.38 -1.67 -1.74
N ILE A 173 -11.33 -2.19 -2.50
CA ILE A 173 -12.27 -3.20 -2.02
C ILE A 173 -11.83 -4.58 -2.50
N GLU A 174 -11.55 -5.49 -1.55
CA GLU A 174 -11.13 -6.86 -1.84
C GLU A 174 -12.14 -7.87 -1.32
N HIS A 175 -12.70 -8.66 -2.23
CA HIS A 175 -13.57 -9.77 -1.87
C HIS A 175 -12.72 -11.03 -1.57
N PRO A 176 -12.78 -11.62 -0.36
CA PRO A 176 -11.92 -12.75 0.02
C PRO A 176 -12.02 -14.00 -0.85
N ARG A 177 -13.18 -14.23 -1.49
CA ARG A 177 -13.36 -15.30 -2.48
C ARG A 177 -12.57 -15.14 -3.78
N TYR A 178 -12.37 -13.90 -4.23
CA TYR A 178 -11.86 -13.61 -5.58
C TYR A 178 -10.44 -13.05 -5.57
N ALA A 179 -10.06 -12.37 -4.49
CA ALA A 179 -8.71 -11.87 -4.30
C ALA A 179 -7.77 -12.98 -3.80
N GLY A 180 -6.47 -12.81 -4.02
CA GLY A 180 -5.43 -13.70 -3.53
C GLY A 180 -4.60 -13.05 -2.42
N GLY A 181 -3.90 -13.86 -1.62
CA GLY A 181 -3.00 -13.37 -0.56
C GLY A 181 -3.66 -13.33 0.82
N HIS A 182 -3.32 -12.31 1.62
CA HIS A 182 -3.87 -12.14 2.97
C HIS A 182 -5.13 -11.28 2.93
N LEU A 183 -6.29 -11.90 3.20
CA LEU A 183 -7.62 -11.33 2.93
C LEU A 183 -8.43 -11.12 4.21
N GLY A 184 -9.52 -10.37 4.12
CA GLY A 184 -10.37 -10.02 5.26
C GLY A 184 -11.12 -11.18 5.93
N ALA A 185 -11.23 -12.35 5.29
CA ALA A 185 -11.84 -13.53 5.89
C ALA A 185 -10.87 -14.19 6.88
N THR A 186 -11.24 -14.20 8.17
CA THR A 186 -10.40 -14.80 9.23
C THR A 186 -10.47 -16.33 9.27
N ARG A 187 -11.52 -16.90 8.67
CA ARG A 187 -11.79 -18.33 8.62
C ARG A 187 -12.23 -18.74 7.23
N MET A 188 -11.87 -19.95 6.81
CA MET A 188 -12.17 -20.46 5.46
C MET A 188 -13.68 -20.57 5.19
N GLU A 189 -14.49 -20.84 6.21
CA GLU A 189 -15.93 -20.96 6.07
C GLU A 189 -16.59 -19.62 5.74
N GLU A 190 -15.95 -18.50 6.08
CA GLU A 190 -16.46 -17.15 5.84
C GLU A 190 -16.19 -16.65 4.43
N VAL A 191 -15.35 -17.31 3.64
CA VAL A 191 -14.92 -16.80 2.32
C VAL A 191 -16.09 -16.56 1.36
N ASN A 192 -17.20 -17.29 1.54
CA ASN A 192 -18.44 -17.15 0.76
C ASN A 192 -19.56 -16.38 1.50
N ASP A 193 -19.26 -15.75 2.64
CA ASP A 193 -20.22 -14.96 3.40
C ASP A 193 -20.62 -13.72 2.59
N SER A 194 -21.92 -13.48 2.45
CA SER A 194 -22.47 -12.37 1.65
C SER A 194 -22.07 -11.00 2.19
N LYS A 195 -21.60 -10.89 3.44
CA LYS A 195 -21.06 -9.63 3.98
C LYS A 195 -19.90 -9.04 3.16
N PHE A 196 -19.24 -9.87 2.35
CA PHE A 196 -18.14 -9.46 1.47
C PHE A 196 -18.60 -9.07 0.06
N ASP A 197 -19.86 -9.34 -0.32
CA ASP A 197 -20.37 -9.02 -1.65
C ASP A 197 -20.28 -7.51 -1.91
N PHE A 198 -19.78 -7.15 -3.10
CA PHE A 198 -19.54 -5.75 -3.45
C PHE A 198 -20.79 -4.87 -3.33
N SER A 199 -21.98 -5.41 -3.60
CA SER A 199 -23.25 -4.69 -3.43
C SER A 199 -23.44 -4.19 -2.00
N HIS A 200 -23.13 -5.01 -0.99
CA HIS A 200 -23.22 -4.62 0.41
C HIS A 200 -22.12 -3.64 0.80
N VAL A 201 -20.89 -3.84 0.31
CA VAL A 201 -19.77 -2.96 0.64
C VAL A 201 -19.96 -1.56 0.05
N PHE A 202 -20.54 -1.45 -1.15
CA PHE A 202 -20.80 -0.17 -1.80
C PHE A 202 -21.88 0.68 -1.10
N GLU A 203 -22.78 0.08 -0.32
CA GLU A 203 -23.75 0.84 0.51
C GLU A 203 -23.08 1.62 1.67
N ALA A 204 -21.81 1.37 1.96
CA ALA A 204 -21.06 2.07 3.01
C ALA A 204 -20.26 3.29 2.55
N ILE A 205 -20.08 3.46 1.24
CA ILE A 205 -19.27 4.53 0.64
C ILE A 205 -20.19 5.70 0.27
#